data_AF-A0A535UUY2-F1
#
_entry.id   AF-A0A535UUY2-F1
#
_cell.length_a   1.000
_cell.length_b   1.000
_cell.length_c   1.000
_cell.angle_alpha   90.00
_cell.angle_beta   90.00
_cell.angle_gamma   90.00
#
_symmetry.space_group_name_H-M   'P 1'
#
loop_
_entity.id
_entity.type
_entity.pdbx_description
1 polymer ?
#
loop_
_entity_poly.entity_id
_entity_poly.type
_entity_poly.pdbx_seq_one_letter_code
_entity_poly.pdbx_strand_id
1 'polypeptide(L)'
;MSREGPPRAPKGFDRHGFVARLEEMMNRARLMIEKRKDLASASKWEAQAQALLRDELGDHAYTKRFEVALSQPRPEGLVAAYGVLWAAYEDALKGDLKPVVKKSGPS
;
A
#
# COMPACT_ATOMS: atom_id res chain seq x y z
N MET A 1 27.43 -7.22 -28.28
CA MET A 1 26.08 -6.69 -28.57
C MET A 1 25.40 -6.40 -27.24
N SER A 2 25.35 -5.12 -26.88
CA SER A 2 24.78 -4.61 -25.64
C SER A 2 23.27 -4.80 -25.64
N ARG A 3 22.74 -5.49 -24.63
CA ARG A 3 21.33 -5.43 -24.24
C ARG A 3 21.27 -5.01 -22.78
N GLU A 4 21.72 -3.79 -22.53
CA GLU A 4 21.41 -3.04 -21.32
C GLU A 4 19.93 -2.69 -21.38
N GLY A 5 19.08 -3.54 -20.79
CA GLY A 5 17.79 -3.06 -20.29
C GLY A 5 18.05 -2.01 -19.19
N PRO A 6 17.15 -1.03 -18.98
CA PRO A 6 17.35 0.02 -18.00
C PRO A 6 17.69 -0.62 -16.64
N PRO A 7 18.60 -0.02 -15.85
CA PRO A 7 19.05 -0.61 -14.60
C PRO A 7 17.81 -0.92 -13.77
N ARG A 8 17.57 -2.22 -13.50
CA ARG A 8 16.61 -2.63 -12.48
C ARG A 8 16.94 -1.77 -11.27
N ALA A 9 15.99 -0.92 -10.87
CA ALA A 9 16.13 -0.04 -9.72
C ALA A 9 16.77 -0.84 -8.57
N PRO A 10 17.69 -0.21 -7.81
CA PRO A 10 18.47 -0.93 -6.79
C PRO A 10 17.55 -1.79 -5.92
N LYS A 11 18.05 -2.94 -5.46
CA LYS A 11 17.42 -3.87 -4.50
C LYS A 11 17.09 -3.17 -3.17
N GLY A 12 16.23 -2.18 -3.20
CA GLY A 12 15.87 -1.26 -2.14
C GLY A 12 14.43 -0.81 -2.36
N PHE A 13 13.78 -0.43 -1.28
CA PHE A 13 12.41 0.03 -1.30
C PHE A 13 12.28 1.31 -2.13
N ASP A 14 11.52 1.22 -3.22
CA ASP A 14 11.25 2.36 -4.10
C ASP A 14 10.18 3.25 -3.46
N ARG A 15 10.64 4.06 -2.51
CA ARG A 15 9.80 4.97 -1.73
C ARG A 15 8.93 5.87 -2.60
N HIS A 16 9.47 6.37 -3.72
CA HIS A 16 8.73 7.26 -4.62
C HIS A 16 7.61 6.52 -5.37
N GLY A 17 7.87 5.33 -5.92
CA GLY A 17 6.84 4.51 -6.55
C GLY A 17 5.81 3.99 -5.54
N PHE A 18 6.24 3.68 -4.32
CA PHE A 18 5.32 3.30 -3.24
C PHE A 18 4.37 4.44 -2.87
N VAL A 19 4.90 5.65 -2.66
CA VAL A 19 4.11 6.86 -2.38
C VAL A 19 3.12 7.15 -3.51
N ALA A 20 3.55 7.06 -4.77
CA ALA A 20 2.67 7.26 -5.92
C ALA A 20 1.54 6.21 -6.01
N ARG A 21 1.83 4.94 -5.73
CA ARG A 21 0.83 3.86 -5.69
C ARG A 21 -0.13 4.04 -4.52
N LEU A 22 0.36 4.45 -3.35
CA LEU A 22 -0.48 4.79 -2.20
C LEU A 22 -1.41 5.96 -2.53
N GLU A 23 -0.91 7.01 -3.16
CA GLU A 23 -1.70 8.16 -3.57
C GLU A 23 -2.81 7.77 -4.56
N GLU A 24 -2.52 6.90 -5.54
CA GLU A 24 -3.54 6.36 -6.45
C GLU A 24 -4.61 5.59 -5.67
N MET A 25 -4.20 4.70 -4.75
CA MET A 25 -5.12 3.91 -3.93
C MET A 25 -5.97 4.82 -3.04
N MET A 26 -5.40 5.84 -2.42
CA MET A 26 -6.12 6.80 -1.60
C MET A 26 -7.15 7.58 -2.42
N ASN A 27 -6.79 8.06 -3.61
CA ASN A 27 -7.74 8.76 -4.49
C ASN A 27 -8.92 7.86 -4.89
N ARG A 28 -8.66 6.57 -5.19
CA ARG A 28 -9.73 5.59 -5.46
C ARG A 28 -10.62 5.35 -4.24
N ALA A 29 -10.05 5.14 -3.05
CA ALA A 29 -10.84 4.97 -1.83
C ALA A 29 -11.67 6.19 -1.49
N ARG A 30 -11.10 7.39 -1.61
CA ARG A 30 -11.80 8.65 -1.40
C ARG A 30 -13.03 8.75 -2.29
N LEU A 31 -12.88 8.46 -3.59
CA LEU A 31 -14.02 8.44 -4.53
C LEU A 31 -15.10 7.43 -4.12
N MET A 32 -14.73 6.25 -3.61
CA MET A 32 -15.68 5.24 -3.14
C MET A 32 -16.41 5.68 -1.86
N ILE A 33 -15.68 6.26 -0.89
CA ILE A 33 -16.24 6.80 0.36
C ILE A 33 -17.19 7.97 0.06
N GLU A 34 -16.75 8.93 -0.76
CA GLU A 34 -17.52 10.14 -1.10
C GLU A 34 -18.75 9.80 -1.95
N LYS A 35 -18.61 8.93 -2.97
CA LYS A 35 -19.73 8.61 -3.87
C LYS A 35 -20.64 7.50 -3.36
N ARG A 36 -20.26 6.71 -2.34
CA ARG A 36 -21.00 5.54 -1.82
C ARG A 36 -21.56 4.60 -2.89
N LYS A 37 -20.95 4.58 -4.08
CA LYS A 37 -21.64 4.13 -5.31
C LYS A 37 -21.28 2.73 -5.78
N ASP A 38 -20.25 2.09 -5.22
CA ASP A 38 -19.84 0.78 -5.72
C ASP A 38 -19.14 -0.12 -4.68
N LEU A 39 -19.93 -0.93 -3.98
CA LEU A 39 -19.44 -1.93 -3.01
C LEU A 39 -18.61 -3.04 -3.69
N ALA A 40 -18.77 -3.26 -4.99
CA ALA A 40 -18.00 -4.23 -5.76
C ALA A 40 -16.57 -3.72 -6.04
N SER A 41 -16.43 -2.44 -6.36
CA SER A 41 -15.13 -1.77 -6.53
C SER A 41 -14.37 -1.65 -5.21
N ALA A 42 -15.09 -1.50 -4.08
CA ALA A 42 -14.51 -1.56 -2.75
C ALA A 42 -13.72 -2.85 -2.52
N SER A 43 -14.33 -4.02 -2.77
CA SER A 43 -13.62 -5.31 -2.61
C SER A 43 -12.36 -5.42 -3.47
N LYS A 44 -12.39 -4.92 -4.71
CA LYS A 44 -11.21 -4.94 -5.59
C LYS A 44 -10.10 -4.05 -5.04
N TRP A 45 -10.46 -2.86 -4.57
CA TRP A 45 -9.51 -1.92 -3.98
C TRP A 45 -8.90 -2.48 -2.70
N GLU A 46 -9.70 -3.08 -1.82
CA GLU A 46 -9.22 -3.69 -0.56
C GLU A 46 -8.15 -4.75 -0.85
N ALA A 47 -8.41 -5.64 -1.82
CA ALA A 47 -7.44 -6.66 -2.23
C ALA A 47 -6.15 -6.05 -2.85
N GLN A 48 -6.27 -5.02 -3.69
CA GLN A 48 -5.13 -4.34 -4.30
C GLN A 48 -4.27 -3.60 -3.26
N ALA A 49 -4.92 -2.90 -2.34
CA ALA A 49 -4.24 -2.15 -1.27
C ALA A 49 -3.56 -3.09 -0.27
N GLN A 50 -4.21 -4.20 0.11
CA GLN A 50 -3.60 -5.22 0.97
C GLN A 50 -2.39 -5.86 0.28
N ALA A 51 -2.50 -6.20 -1.02
CA ALA A 51 -1.39 -6.75 -1.79
C ALA A 51 -0.22 -5.75 -1.87
N LEU A 52 -0.50 -4.47 -2.12
CA LEU A 52 0.52 -3.41 -2.15
C LEU A 52 1.27 -3.31 -0.82
N LEU A 53 0.55 -3.23 0.31
CA LEU A 53 1.16 -3.16 1.63
C LEU A 53 1.99 -4.42 1.94
N ARG A 54 1.50 -5.60 1.55
CA ARG A 54 2.20 -6.87 1.79
C ARG A 54 3.44 -7.03 0.90
N ASP A 55 3.41 -6.57 -0.34
CA ASP A 55 4.55 -6.69 -1.26
C ASP A 55 5.68 -5.72 -0.88
N GLU A 56 5.31 -4.49 -0.49
CA GLU A 56 6.24 -3.40 -0.24
C GLU A 56 6.70 -3.34 1.22
N LEU A 57 5.79 -3.58 2.17
CA LEU A 57 6.08 -3.52 3.60
C LEU A 57 6.18 -4.91 4.27
N GLY A 58 5.68 -5.98 3.64
CA GLY A 58 5.69 -7.31 4.24
C GLY A 58 4.76 -7.40 5.46
N ASP A 59 5.28 -8.01 6.54
CA ASP A 59 4.58 -8.18 7.84
C ASP A 59 4.64 -6.90 8.71
N HIS A 60 4.48 -5.72 8.09
CA HIS A 60 4.53 -4.46 8.82
C HIS A 60 3.25 -4.21 9.62
N ALA A 61 3.33 -3.34 10.64
CA ALA A 61 2.18 -2.91 11.43
C ALA A 61 1.05 -2.32 10.57
N TYR A 62 1.40 -1.67 9.47
CA TYR A 62 0.44 -1.11 8.51
C TYR A 62 -0.35 -2.21 7.78
N THR A 63 0.31 -3.28 7.32
CA THR A 63 -0.35 -4.43 6.70
C THR A 63 -1.35 -5.07 7.66
N LYS A 64 -0.94 -5.33 8.91
CA LYS A 64 -1.83 -5.93 9.94
C LYS A 64 -3.00 -5.03 10.31
N ARG A 65 -2.75 -3.72 10.49
CA ARG A 65 -3.81 -2.74 10.77
C ARG A 65 -4.80 -2.64 9.60
N PHE A 66 -4.31 -2.75 8.36
CA PHE A 66 -5.17 -2.77 7.18
C PHE A 66 -6.08 -3.99 7.18
N GLU A 67 -5.55 -5.19 7.45
CA GLU A 67 -6.35 -6.42 7.55
C GLU A 67 -7.42 -6.33 8.65
N VAL A 68 -7.08 -5.77 9.81
CA VAL A 68 -8.05 -5.52 10.88
C VAL A 68 -9.12 -4.52 10.44
N ALA A 69 -8.74 -3.47 9.70
CA ALA A 69 -9.69 -2.51 9.16
C ALA A 69 -10.66 -3.16 8.16
N LEU A 70 -10.19 -4.07 7.30
CA LEU A 70 -11.02 -4.83 6.38
C LEU A 70 -12.01 -5.78 7.08
N SER A 71 -11.70 -6.21 8.30
CA SER A 71 -12.59 -7.06 9.10
C SER A 71 -13.78 -6.29 9.70
N GLN A 72 -13.78 -4.96 9.65
CA GLN A 72 -14.88 -4.15 10.16
C GLN A 72 -16.01 -4.03 9.12
N PRO A 73 -17.27 -3.84 9.57
CA PRO A 73 -18.38 -3.59 8.66
C PRO A 73 -18.14 -2.30 7.85
N ARG A 74 -18.63 -2.29 6.61
CA ARG A 74 -18.60 -1.10 5.76
C ARG A 74 -19.74 -0.16 6.17
N PRO A 75 -19.53 1.17 6.15
CA PRO A 75 -18.38 1.89 5.60
C PRO A 75 -17.19 2.09 6.55
N GLU A 76 -17.33 1.85 7.86
CA GLU A 76 -16.26 2.09 8.84
C GLU A 76 -14.95 1.38 8.48
N GLY A 77 -15.00 0.12 8.05
CA GLY A 77 -13.81 -0.63 7.64
C GLY A 77 -13.06 0.00 6.48
N LEU A 78 -13.78 0.60 5.53
CA LEU A 78 -13.19 1.25 4.36
C LEU A 78 -12.55 2.60 4.72
N VAL A 79 -13.17 3.35 5.64
CA VAL A 79 -12.60 4.59 6.20
C VAL A 79 -11.37 4.28 7.06
N ALA A 80 -11.41 3.22 7.87
CA ALA A 80 -10.27 2.77 8.66
C ALA A 80 -9.11 2.30 7.77
N ALA A 81 -9.40 1.53 6.72
CA ALA A 81 -8.42 1.07 5.74
C ALA A 81 -7.76 2.25 5.01
N TYR A 82 -8.56 3.25 4.62
CA TYR A 82 -8.07 4.50 4.06
C TYR A 82 -7.13 5.23 5.05
N GLY A 83 -7.51 5.34 6.33
CA GLY A 83 -6.67 5.94 7.37
C GLY A 83 -5.32 5.22 7.56
N VAL A 84 -5.29 3.90 7.44
CA VAL A 84 -4.05 3.11 7.49
C VAL A 84 -3.13 3.42 6.31
N LEU A 85 -3.68 3.54 5.10
CA LEU A 85 -2.90 3.92 3.92
C LEU A 85 -2.40 5.36 4.01
N TRP A 86 -3.21 6.27 4.55
CA TRP A 86 -2.80 7.66 4.78
C TRP A 86 -1.65 7.75 5.78
N ALA A 87 -1.71 7.02 6.89
CA ALA A 87 -0.61 6.97 7.86
C ALA A 87 0.67 6.39 7.23
N ALA A 88 0.55 5.30 6.46
CA ALA A 88 1.67 4.72 5.72
C ALA A 88 2.23 5.72 4.68
N TYR A 89 1.38 6.49 4.02
CA TYR A 89 1.77 7.53 3.07
C TYR A 89 2.53 8.65 3.77
N GLU A 90 2.05 9.16 4.91
CA GLU A 90 2.74 10.20 5.68
C GLU A 90 4.11 9.73 6.18
N ASP A 91 4.22 8.52 6.71
CA ASP A 91 5.52 7.97 7.13
C ASP A 91 6.43 7.71 5.93
N ALA A 92 5.86 7.29 4.80
CA ALA A 92 6.59 7.19 3.55
C ALA A 92 7.00 8.58 3.04
N LEU A 93 6.30 9.68 3.32
CA LEU A 93 6.74 11.04 2.99
C LEU A 93 7.77 11.60 3.97
N LYS A 94 7.79 11.13 5.22
CA LYS A 94 8.81 11.49 6.22
C LYS A 94 10.09 10.67 6.07
N GLY A 95 9.99 9.49 5.45
CA GLY A 95 11.12 8.57 5.30
C GLY A 95 11.34 7.70 6.53
N ASP A 96 10.39 7.73 7.47
CA ASP A 96 10.39 6.89 8.67
C ASP A 96 9.89 5.46 8.35
N LEU A 97 9.26 5.30 7.18
CA LEU A 97 8.81 4.00 6.71
C LEU A 97 10.00 3.07 6.48
N LYS A 98 10.20 2.15 7.43
CA LYS A 98 11.19 1.10 7.34
C LYS A 98 10.56 -0.09 6.61
N PRO A 99 10.86 -0.30 5.32
CA PRO A 99 10.46 -1.52 4.65
C PRO A 99 11.07 -2.70 5.40
N VAL A 100 10.31 -3.79 5.55
CA VAL A 100 10.89 -5.04 6.03
C VAL A 100 11.85 -5.50 4.94
N VAL A 101 13.13 -5.17 5.10
CA VAL A 101 14.21 -5.68 4.26
C VAL A 101 14.03 -7.19 4.16
N LYS A 102 13.65 -7.69 2.96
CA LYS A 102 13.91 -9.07 2.59
C LYS A 102 15.41 -9.23 2.72
N LYS A 103 15.87 -9.73 3.87
CA LYS A 103 17.27 -10.11 4.08
C LYS A 103 17.64 -10.98 2.89
N SER A 104 18.45 -10.44 1.99
CA SER A 104 19.24 -11.27 1.10
C SER A 104 20.16 -12.03 2.04
N GLY A 105 19.79 -13.27 2.36
CA GLY A 105 20.69 -14.17 3.09
C GLY A 105 21.97 -14.34 2.26
N PRO A 106 23.14 -14.43 2.91
CA PRO A 106 24.38 -14.70 2.19
C PRO A 106 24.37 -16.15 1.72
N SER A 107 24.69 -16.40 0.46
CA SER A 107 25.16 -17.68 -0.05
C SER A 107 26.14 -17.42 -1.18
#